data_AF-A0A1X7PGW8-F1
#
_entry.id   AF-A0A1X7PGW8-F1
#
_cell.length_a   1.000
_cell.length_b   1.000
_cell.length_c   1.000
_cell.angle_alpha   90.00
_cell.angle_beta   90.00
_cell.angle_gamma   90.00
#
_symmetry.space_group_name_H-M   'P 1'
#
loop_
_entity.id
_entity.type
_entity.pdbx_description
1 polymer ?
#
loop_
_entity_poly.entity_id
_entity_poly.type
_entity_poly.pdbx_seq_one_letter_code
_entity_poly.pdbx_strand_id
1 'polypeptide(L)'
;MPSTSIRHFEYDEASRILSVWFLANGRRYDYRNVPPETAHEFRRAFSKGRFFNARIRDHFPYAWVREERNNPSDFPLPARSRGARQ
;
A
#
# COMPACT_ATOMS: atom_id res chain seq x y z
N MET A 1 16.38 0.47 -10.38
CA MET A 1 16.59 0.99 -9.00
C MET A 1 16.69 -0.19 -8.04
N PRO A 2 17.80 -0.39 -7.30
CA PRO A 2 18.03 -1.63 -6.56
C PRO A 2 17.40 -1.69 -5.15
N SER A 3 16.78 -0.61 -4.65
CA SER A 3 16.45 -0.49 -3.21
C SER A 3 14.98 -0.15 -2.99
N THR A 4 14.08 -1.12 -3.08
CA THR A 4 12.67 -0.94 -2.68
C THR A 4 12.48 -1.51 -1.28
N SER A 5 12.96 -0.76 -0.30
CA SER A 5 12.65 -0.98 1.10
C SER A 5 11.23 -0.48 1.36
N ILE A 6 10.25 -1.36 1.16
CA ILE A 6 8.83 -1.08 1.42
C ILE A 6 8.65 -1.00 2.93
N ARG A 7 8.23 0.17 3.44
CA ARG A 7 7.94 0.39 4.86
C ARG A 7 6.67 -0.31 5.27
N HIS A 8 5.63 -0.05 4.48
CA HIS A 8 4.26 -0.38 4.77
C HIS A 8 3.50 -0.46 3.46
N PHE A 9 2.40 -1.21 3.48
CA PHE A 9 1.44 -1.24 2.39
C PHE A 9 0.06 -1.52 2.94
N GLU A 10 -0.94 -1.01 2.24
CA GLU A 10 -2.35 -1.19 2.53
C GLU A 10 -3.05 -1.53 1.22
N TYR A 11 -4.00 -2.45 1.29
CA TYR A 11 -4.78 -2.86 0.14
C TYR A 11 -6.25 -2.68 0.43
N ASP A 12 -6.91 -1.91 -0.42
CA ASP A 12 -8.36 -1.70 -0.39
C ASP A 12 -9.01 -2.60 -1.46
N GLU A 13 -9.74 -3.62 -1.01
CA GLU A 13 -10.41 -4.59 -1.88
C GLU A 13 -11.57 -3.97 -2.66
N ALA A 14 -12.25 -2.99 -2.06
CA ALA A 14 -13.41 -2.31 -2.66
C ALA A 14 -13.00 -1.49 -3.89
N SER A 15 -11.91 -0.75 -3.78
CA SER A 15 -11.38 0.12 -4.84
C SER A 15 -10.28 -0.54 -5.67
N ARG A 16 -9.79 -1.72 -5.25
CA ARG A 16 -8.64 -2.44 -5.86
C ARG A 16 -7.40 -1.56 -5.92
N ILE A 17 -7.14 -0.85 -4.83
CA ILE A 17 -6.01 0.08 -4.69
C ILE A 17 -5.02 -0.50 -3.69
N LEU A 18 -3.77 -0.64 -4.12
CA LEU A 18 -2.64 -0.98 -3.27
C LEU A 18 -1.82 0.28 -3.01
N SER A 19 -1.92 0.80 -1.79
CA SER A 19 -1.12 1.92 -1.30
C SER A 19 0.20 1.39 -0.76
N VAL A 20 1.33 1.94 -1.19
CA VAL A 20 2.67 1.47 -0.83
C VAL A 20 3.52 2.65 -0.38
N TRP A 21 4.07 2.54 0.84
CA TRP A 21 4.97 3.52 1.43
C TRP A 21 6.41 3.04 1.32
N PHE A 22 7.26 3.84 0.69
CA PHE A 22 8.68 3.50 0.52
C PHE A 22 9.54 4.20 1.57
N LEU A 23 10.45 3.46 2.21
CA LEU A 23 11.42 4.00 3.16
C LEU A 23 12.44 4.92 2.48
N ALA A 24 12.82 4.63 1.24
CA ALA A 24 13.90 5.33 0.55
C ALA A 24 13.62 6.83 0.32
N ASN A 25 12.35 7.19 0.17
CA ASN A 25 11.94 8.56 -0.13
C ASN A 25 10.77 9.05 0.74
N GLY A 26 10.25 8.20 1.64
CA GLY A 26 9.08 8.50 2.47
C GLY A 26 7.79 8.75 1.70
N ARG A 27 7.73 8.38 0.42
CA ARG A 27 6.57 8.68 -0.45
C ARG A 27 5.57 7.52 -0.47
N ARG A 28 4.29 7.88 -0.56
CA ARG A 28 3.16 6.97 -0.76
C ARG A 28 2.78 6.89 -2.24
N TYR A 29 2.71 5.68 -2.77
CA TYR A 29 2.24 5.44 -4.13
C TYR A 29 1.02 4.55 -4.12
N ASP A 30 -0.01 4.96 -4.85
CA ASP A 30 -1.26 4.23 -4.95
C ASP A 30 -1.32 3.54 -6.32
N TYR A 31 -1.25 2.21 -6.30
CA TYR A 31 -1.37 1.34 -7.46
C TYR A 31 -2.84 0.95 -7.64
N ARG A 32 -3.42 1.26 -8.79
CA ARG A 32 -4.84 1.01 -9.09
C ARG A 32 -4.99 -0.24 -9.93
N ASN A 33 -6.19 -0.83 -9.90
CA ASN A 33 -6.52 -2.08 -10.62
C ASN A 33 -5.66 -3.28 -10.19
N VAL A 34 -5.18 -3.29 -8.95
CA VAL A 34 -4.42 -4.43 -8.42
C VAL A 34 -5.44 -5.50 -7.98
N PRO A 35 -5.40 -6.72 -8.54
CA PRO A 35 -6.33 -7.76 -8.14
C PRO A 35 -6.02 -8.26 -6.72
N PRO A 36 -7.03 -8.73 -5.97
CA PRO A 36 -6.86 -9.19 -4.60
C PRO A 36 -5.86 -10.35 -4.49
N GLU A 37 -5.81 -11.22 -5.50
CA GLU A 37 -4.84 -12.31 -5.58
C GLU A 37 -3.40 -11.78 -5.52
N THR A 38 -3.07 -10.77 -6.31
CA THR A 38 -1.73 -10.14 -6.29
C THR A 38 -1.45 -9.48 -4.95
N ALA A 39 -2.43 -8.85 -4.31
CA ALA A 39 -2.28 -8.28 -2.97
C ALA A 39 -2.03 -9.35 -1.89
N HIS A 40 -2.73 -10.49 -1.97
CA HIS A 40 -2.52 -11.64 -1.08
C HIS A 40 -1.14 -12.26 -1.28
N GLU A 41 -0.72 -12.48 -2.53
CA GLU A 41 0.63 -12.94 -2.85
C GLU A 41 1.69 -11.96 -2.34
N PHE A 42 1.47 -10.66 -2.55
CA PHE A 42 2.35 -9.61 -2.05
C PHE A 42 2.43 -9.63 -0.52
N ARG A 43 1.31 -9.84 0.18
CA ARG A 43 1.24 -10.00 1.65
C ARG A 43 1.97 -11.25 2.14
N ARG A 44 2.00 -12.33 1.36
CA ARG A 44 2.71 -13.58 1.70
C ARG A 44 4.18 -13.61 1.26
N ALA A 45 4.58 -12.75 0.31
CA ALA A 45 5.93 -12.76 -0.24
C ALA A 45 7.00 -12.52 0.83
N PHE A 46 8.05 -13.34 0.82
CA PHE A 46 9.20 -13.21 1.74
C PHE A 46 9.98 -11.91 1.52
N SER A 47 10.17 -11.52 0.26
CA SER A 47 10.80 -10.25 -0.11
C SER A 47 9.79 -9.36 -0.81
N LYS A 48 9.22 -8.40 -0.06
CA LYS A 48 8.25 -7.43 -0.58
C LYS A 48 8.83 -6.65 -1.76
N GLY A 49 10.05 -6.11 -1.62
CA GLY A 49 10.71 -5.36 -2.69
C GLY A 49 10.89 -6.20 -3.97
N ARG A 50 11.33 -7.46 -3.86
CA ARG A 50 11.50 -8.33 -5.04
C ARG A 50 10.18 -8.64 -5.73
N PHE A 51 9.15 -9.02 -4.97
CA PHE A 51 7.82 -9.29 -5.53
C PHE A 51 7.26 -8.04 -6.22
N PHE A 52 7.38 -6.89 -5.55
CA PHE A 52 6.88 -5.62 -6.06
C PHE A 52 7.51 -5.23 -7.40
N ASN A 53 8.84 -5.31 -7.54
CA ASN A 53 9.47 -5.00 -8.84
C ASN A 53 9.10 -6.01 -9.93
N ALA A 54 8.89 -7.28 -9.57
CA ALA A 54 8.62 -8.33 -10.53
C ALA A 54 7.14 -8.42 -10.97
N ARG A 55 6.21 -7.98 -10.12
CA ARG A 55 4.76 -8.23 -10.31
C ARG A 55 3.90 -6.98 -10.22
N ILE A 56 4.39 -5.86 -9.69
CA ILE A 56 3.55 -4.68 -9.43
C ILE A 56 4.04 -3.43 -10.18
N ARG A 57 5.33 -3.11 -10.09
CA ARG A 57 5.93 -1.84 -10.56
C ARG A 57 5.54 -1.46 -12.00
N ASP A 58 5.71 -2.38 -12.94
CA ASP A 58 5.48 -2.15 -14.37
C ASP A 58 4.17 -2.80 -14.86
N HIS A 59 3.39 -3.40 -13.94
CA HIS A 59 2.17 -4.12 -14.27
C HIS A 59 0.90 -3.33 -13.99
N PHE A 60 0.95 -2.33 -13.10
CA PHE A 60 -0.23 -1.57 -12.69
C PHE A 60 -0.01 -0.07 -12.79
N PRO A 61 -1.06 0.68 -13.18
CA PRO A 61 -1.03 2.13 -13.16
C PRO A 61 -0.87 2.62 -11.72
N TYR A 62 0.09 3.52 -11.50
CA TYR A 62 0.36 4.09 -10.19
C TYR A 62 0.28 5.61 -10.22
N ALA A 63 -0.18 6.18 -9.11
CA ALA A 63 -0.13 7.61 -8.86
C ALA A 63 0.69 7.86 -7.59
N TRP A 64 1.61 8.83 -7.64
CA TRP A 64 2.24 9.32 -6.42
C TRP A 64 1.23 10.21 -5.68
N VAL A 65 0.92 9.84 -4.44
CA VAL A 65 0.14 10.69 -3.55
C VAL A 65 1.11 11.68 -2.94
N ARG A 66 1.06 12.94 -3.41
CA ARG A 66 1.69 14.03 -2.68
C ARG A 66 0.96 14.11 -1.34
N GLU A 67 1.67 13.85 -0.26
CA GLU A 67 1.14 14.14 1.07
C GLU A 67 1.06 15.66 1.15
N GLU A 68 -0.11 16.24 0.84
CA GLU A 68 -0.34 17.65 1.08
C GLU A 68 -0.18 17.83 2.59
N ARG A 69 0.79 18.65 3.01
CA ARG A 69 1.06 18.96 4.41
C ARG A 69 -0.19 19.53 5.08
N ASN A 70 -1.09 18.68 5.56
CA ASN A 70 -2.19 19.03 6.44
C ASN A 70 -2.87 17.76 6.94
N ASN A 71 -2.29 17.16 7.99
CA ASN A 71 -2.97 16.65 9.19
C ASN A 71 -2.17 15.47 9.79
N PRO A 72 -1.50 15.62 10.95
CA PRO A 72 -0.86 14.50 11.65
C PRO A 72 -1.83 13.42 12.17
N SER A 73 -3.14 13.58 11.90
CA SER A 73 -4.20 12.63 12.28
C SER A 73 -4.54 11.60 11.18
N ASP A 74 -3.85 11.60 10.03
CA ASP A 74 -4.12 10.66 8.91
C ASP A 74 -3.46 9.27 9.08
N PHE A 75 -2.73 9.03 10.17
CA PHE A 75 -2.49 7.65 10.57
C PHE A 75 -3.83 7.05 10.99
N PRO A 76 -4.43 6.11 10.22
CA PRO A 76 -5.64 5.47 10.68
C PRO A 76 -5.27 4.73 11.97
N LEU A 77 -5.76 5.24 13.11
CA LEU A 77 -5.91 4.42 14.30
C LEU A 77 -6.63 3.15 13.82
N PRO A 78 -6.10 1.94 14.07
CA PRO A 78 -6.77 0.72 13.65
C PRO A 78 -8.21 0.81 14.13
N ALA A 79 -9.15 0.67 13.20
CA ALA A 79 -10.58 0.82 13.46
C ALA A 79 -10.92 0.02 14.71
N ARG A 80 -11.20 0.71 15.83
CA ARG A 80 -11.74 0.05 17.02
C ARG A 80 -13.06 -0.54 16.57
N SER A 81 -13.07 -1.87 16.45
CA SER A 81 -14.24 -2.66 16.11
C SER A 81 -15.46 -2.17 16.88
N ARG A 82 -16.55 -1.92 16.15
CA ARG A 82 -17.86 -1.56 16.70
C ARG A 82 -18.26 -2.59 17.76
N GLY A 83 -18.44 -2.13 18.99
CA GLY A 83 -19.31 -2.74 19.97
C GLY A 83 -20.46 -1.78 20.26
N ALA A 84 -21.44 -1.73 19.35
CA ALA A 84 -22.74 -1.12 19.62
C ALA A 84 -23.77 -2.26 19.69
N ARG A 85 -24.42 -2.38 20.86
CA ARG A 85 -25.55 -3.24 21.29
C ARG A 85 -25.19 -3.84 22.66
N GLN A 86 -25.92 -3.66 23.75
CA GLN A 86 -27.19 -2.98 24.04
C GLN A 86 -27.10 -2.37 25.44
#